data_AF-A0A6L9MUY9-F1
#
_entry.id   AF-A0A6L9MUY9-F1
#
_cell.length_a   1.000
_cell.length_b   1.000
_cell.length_c   1.000
_cell.angle_alpha   90.00
_cell.angle_beta   90.00
_cell.angle_gamma   90.00
#
_symmetry.space_group_name_H-M   'P 1'
#
loop_
_entity.id
_entity.type
_entity.pdbx_description
1 polymer ?
#
loop_
_entity_poly.entity_id
_entity_poly.type
_entity_poly.pdbx_seq_one_letter_code
_entity_poly.pdbx_strand_id
1 'polypeptide(L)'
;MKRIFWVFLILAFLFVNEYLSKFLLAIFVGNLEFSQAVEQTFQYATAKSYLLSAGFRVIPFIALGLFAAKSSVTNSIIGKVGIWIITLFTISFILYGYLGMQHSLFTDEHTSSTSALALIWIPIWAFLFVVVGAVALVVVSKIANFFQTRA
;
A
#
# COMPACT_ATOMS: atom_id res chain seq x y z
N MET A 1 16.87 -11.12 3.83
CA MET A 1 16.51 -9.89 3.06
C MET A 1 17.49 -8.76 3.35
N LYS A 2 17.78 -7.89 2.37
CA LYS A 2 18.70 -6.75 2.56
C LYS A 2 18.08 -5.68 3.46
N ARG A 3 18.89 -4.92 4.22
CA ARG A 3 18.44 -3.79 5.07
C ARG A 3 17.57 -2.78 4.32
N ILE A 4 17.86 -2.56 3.04
CA ILE A 4 17.10 -1.64 2.17
C ILE A 4 15.61 -1.98 2.09
N PHE A 5 15.23 -3.26 2.13
CA PHE A 5 13.82 -3.67 2.10
C PHE A 5 13.07 -3.18 3.34
N TRP A 6 13.68 -3.32 4.53
CA TRP A 6 13.07 -2.90 5.79
C TRP A 6 12.91 -1.39 5.88
N VAL A 7 13.95 -0.65 5.47
CA VAL A 7 13.89 0.81 5.38
C VAL A 7 12.79 1.23 4.41
N PHE A 8 12.73 0.60 3.24
CA PHE A 8 11.68 0.88 2.25
C PHE A 8 10.28 0.59 2.78
N LEU A 9 10.09 -0.50 3.52
CA LEU A 9 8.79 -0.86 4.10
C LEU A 9 8.29 0.17 5.12
N ILE A 10 9.20 0.70 5.95
CA ILE A 10 8.89 1.79 6.89
C ILE A 10 8.55 3.07 6.12
N LEU A 11 9.38 3.47 5.15
CA LEU A 11 9.12 4.67 4.35
C LEU A 11 7.79 4.55 3.58
N ALA A 12 7.52 3.39 3.00
CA ALA A 12 6.25 3.11 2.32
C ALA A 12 5.07 3.28 3.26
N PHE A 13 5.11 2.72 4.47
CA PHE A 13 4.05 2.90 5.46
C PHE A 13 3.80 4.38 5.83
N LEU A 14 4.88 5.17 5.94
CA LEU A 14 4.80 6.60 6.28
C LEU A 14 4.21 7.42 5.13
N PHE A 15 4.69 7.22 3.90
CA PHE A 15 4.29 8.03 2.76
C PHE A 15 2.98 7.59 2.11
N VAL A 16 2.69 6.30 2.08
CA VAL A 16 1.51 5.75 1.39
C VAL A 16 0.28 5.96 2.24
N ASN A 17 -0.23 7.17 2.32
CA ASN A 17 -1.33 7.53 3.21
C ASN A 17 -2.40 8.38 2.51
N GLU A 18 -3.56 8.49 3.14
CA GLU A 18 -4.71 9.23 2.63
C GLU A 18 -4.45 10.73 2.47
N TYR A 19 -3.50 11.30 3.20
CA TYR A 19 -3.13 12.72 3.07
C TYR A 19 -2.24 12.94 1.85
N LEU A 20 -1.31 12.03 1.55
CA LEU A 20 -0.53 12.08 0.32
C LEU A 20 -1.47 12.01 -0.89
N SER A 21 -2.41 11.06 -0.91
CA SER A 21 -3.38 10.94 -2.00
C SER A 21 -4.23 12.22 -2.15
N LYS A 22 -4.75 12.76 -1.05
CA LYS A 22 -5.51 14.01 -1.06
C LYS A 22 -4.69 15.20 -1.56
N PHE A 23 -3.42 15.28 -1.17
CA PHE A 23 -2.50 16.33 -1.62
C PHE A 23 -2.20 16.22 -3.11
N LEU A 24 -1.96 15.00 -3.62
CA LEU A 24 -1.75 14.77 -5.05
C LEU A 24 -3.00 15.15 -5.85
N LEU A 25 -4.20 14.77 -5.39
CA LEU A 25 -5.45 15.17 -6.05
C LEU A 25 -5.64 16.68 -6.03
N ALA A 26 -5.34 17.36 -4.92
CA ALA A 26 -5.43 18.81 -4.82
C ALA A 26 -4.59 19.52 -5.89
N ILE A 27 -3.36 19.05 -6.13
CA ILE A 27 -2.47 19.62 -7.15
C ILE A 27 -2.91 19.23 -8.56
N PHE A 28 -3.10 17.93 -8.82
CA PHE A 28 -3.22 17.42 -10.19
C PHE A 28 -4.65 17.43 -10.73
N VAL A 29 -5.66 17.36 -9.86
CA VAL A 29 -7.08 17.34 -10.23
C VAL A 29 -7.75 18.65 -9.84
N GLY A 30 -7.52 19.11 -8.60
CA GLY A 30 -8.05 20.38 -8.10
C GLY A 30 -7.36 21.62 -8.67
N ASN A 31 -6.22 21.45 -9.38
CA ASN A 31 -5.43 22.53 -9.96
C ASN A 31 -5.07 23.64 -8.96
N LEU A 32 -4.84 23.26 -7.70
CA LEU A 32 -4.51 24.18 -6.63
C LEU A 32 -3.02 24.50 -6.61
N GLU A 33 -2.69 25.72 -6.20
CA GLU A 33 -1.31 26.06 -5.87
C GLU A 33 -0.84 25.28 -4.65
N PHE A 34 0.48 25.11 -4.50
CA PHE A 34 1.07 24.29 -3.44
C PHE A 34 0.57 24.68 -2.03
N SER A 35 0.50 25.98 -1.72
CA SER A 35 0.04 26.47 -0.41
C SER A 35 -1.42 26.10 -0.14
N GLN A 36 -2.28 26.30 -1.14
CA GLN A 36 -3.70 25.94 -1.09
C GLN A 36 -3.89 24.43 -0.97
N ALA A 37 -3.10 23.64 -1.69
CA ALA A 37 -3.13 22.18 -1.62
C ALA A 37 -2.75 21.67 -0.22
N VAL A 38 -1.75 22.27 0.43
CA VAL A 38 -1.38 21.95 1.83
C VAL A 38 -2.55 22.30 2.76
N GLU A 39 -3.09 23.52 2.66
CA GLU A 39 -4.18 23.97 3.51
C GLU A 39 -5.40 23.05 3.38
N GLN A 40 -5.87 22.80 2.15
CA GLN A 40 -7.02 21.95 1.90
C GLN A 40 -6.78 20.49 2.31
N THR A 41 -5.55 19.97 2.17
CA THR A 41 -5.21 18.61 2.61
C THR A 41 -5.41 18.46 4.11
N PHE A 42 -4.88 19.40 4.89
CA PHE A 42 -4.79 19.29 6.35
C PHE A 42 -5.87 20.03 7.13
N GLN A 43 -6.78 20.78 6.48
CA GLN A 43 -7.84 21.57 7.13
C GLN A 43 -8.71 20.80 8.16
N TYR A 44 -8.91 19.50 7.94
CA TYR A 44 -9.68 18.62 8.83
C TYR A 44 -8.84 17.46 9.38
N ALA A 45 -7.52 17.57 9.32
CA ALA A 45 -6.63 16.54 9.84
C ALA A 45 -6.74 16.50 11.38
N THR A 46 -6.97 15.30 11.92
CA THR A 46 -6.93 15.08 13.36
C THR A 46 -6.01 13.90 13.66
N ALA A 47 -5.26 13.99 14.75
CA ALA A 47 -4.40 12.89 15.19
C ALA A 47 -5.19 11.59 15.39
N LYS A 48 -6.43 11.68 15.91
CA LYS A 48 -7.31 10.53 16.10
C LYS A 48 -7.66 9.83 14.77
N SER A 49 -8.06 10.58 13.75
CA SER A 49 -8.41 10.01 12.44
C SER A 49 -7.18 9.40 11.77
N TYR A 50 -6.03 10.07 11.86
CA TYR A 50 -4.79 9.57 11.29
C TYR A 50 -4.34 8.27 11.97
N LEU A 51 -4.37 8.19 13.31
CA LEU A 51 -3.99 6.98 14.03
C LEU A 51 -4.93 5.80 13.74
N LEU A 52 -6.23 6.07 13.57
CA LEU A 52 -7.18 5.04 13.15
C LEU A 52 -6.84 4.49 11.77
N SER A 53 -6.65 5.37 10.77
CA SER A 53 -6.24 4.99 9.40
C SER A 53 -4.91 4.23 9.41
N ALA A 54 -3.91 4.77 10.12
CA ALA A 54 -2.58 4.18 10.25
C ALA A 54 -2.63 2.77 10.86
N GLY A 55 -3.51 2.55 11.85
CA GLY A 55 -3.72 1.26 12.50
C GLY A 55 -4.19 0.17 11.53
N PHE A 56 -5.03 0.50 10.55
CA PHE A 56 -5.40 -0.45 9.50
C PHE A 56 -4.34 -0.55 8.42
N ARG A 57 -3.77 0.59 7.99
CA ARG A 57 -2.75 0.64 6.94
C ARG A 57 -1.51 -0.17 7.27
N VAL A 58 -1.10 -0.25 8.54
CA VAL A 58 0.12 -0.96 8.93
C VAL A 58 0.02 -2.47 8.72
N ILE A 59 -1.20 -3.04 8.74
CA ILE A 59 -1.46 -4.48 8.64
C ILE A 59 -0.81 -5.14 7.42
N PRO A 60 -1.06 -4.70 6.16
CA PRO A 60 -0.41 -5.29 4.99
C PRO A 60 1.12 -5.20 5.04
N PHE A 61 1.68 -4.13 5.59
CA PHE A 61 3.15 -3.97 5.71
C PHE A 61 3.73 -4.90 6.77
N ILE A 62 3.07 -5.09 7.92
CA ILE A 62 3.48 -6.07 8.94
C ILE A 62 3.41 -7.48 8.36
N ALA A 63 2.33 -7.84 7.67
CA ALA A 63 2.17 -9.16 7.05
C ALA A 63 3.28 -9.44 6.05
N LEU A 64 3.57 -8.48 5.17
CA LEU A 64 4.65 -8.54 4.18
C LEU A 64 6.02 -8.66 4.87
N GLY A 65 6.27 -7.87 5.91
CA GLY A 65 7.50 -7.93 6.71
C GLY A 65 7.68 -9.30 7.37
N LEU A 66 6.65 -9.82 8.03
CA LEU A 66 6.67 -11.14 8.66
C LEU A 66 6.92 -12.25 7.64
N PHE A 67 6.26 -12.19 6.48
CA PHE A 67 6.50 -13.14 5.39
C PHE A 67 7.94 -13.05 4.89
N ALA A 68 8.47 -11.85 4.66
CA ALA A 68 9.84 -11.64 4.20
C ALA A 68 10.90 -12.04 5.24
N ALA A 69 10.58 -12.01 6.54
CA ALA A 69 11.48 -12.45 7.60
C ALA A 69 11.49 -13.98 7.79
N LYS A 70 10.31 -14.62 7.71
CA LYS A 70 10.16 -16.03 8.06
C LYS A 70 10.21 -16.99 6.87
N SER A 71 9.94 -16.51 5.66
CA SER A 71 9.83 -17.38 4.49
C SER A 71 11.19 -17.73 3.89
N SER A 72 11.41 -19.02 3.63
CA SER A 72 12.61 -19.55 2.97
C SER A 72 12.73 -19.13 1.50
N VAL A 73 11.63 -18.68 0.87
CA VAL A 73 11.65 -18.17 -0.52
C VAL A 73 12.59 -16.98 -0.67
N THR A 74 12.83 -16.23 0.41
CA THR A 74 13.72 -15.06 0.42
C THR A 74 15.19 -15.38 0.16
N ASN A 75 15.57 -16.66 0.16
CA ASN A 75 16.92 -17.11 -0.17
C ASN A 75 17.16 -17.12 -1.68
N SER A 76 16.13 -17.35 -2.50
CA SER A 76 16.24 -17.37 -3.96
C SER A 76 16.12 -15.97 -4.57
N ILE A 77 16.65 -15.79 -5.77
CA ILE A 77 16.50 -14.53 -6.54
C ILE A 77 15.02 -14.30 -6.88
N ILE A 78 14.32 -15.35 -7.32
CA ILE A 78 12.89 -15.31 -7.66
C ILE A 78 12.07 -14.84 -6.45
N GLY A 79 12.31 -15.39 -5.26
CA GLY A 79 11.58 -15.00 -4.06
C GLY A 79 11.89 -13.57 -3.62
N LYS A 80 13.14 -13.09 -3.75
CA LYS A 80 13.49 -11.69 -3.48
C LYS A 80 12.74 -10.74 -4.42
N VAL A 81 12.75 -11.02 -5.72
CA VAL A 81 12.04 -10.21 -6.73
C VAL A 81 10.53 -10.25 -6.50
N GLY A 82 9.98 -11.43 -6.25
CA GLY A 82 8.56 -11.61 -5.97
C GLY A 82 8.08 -10.80 -4.76
N ILE A 83 8.87 -10.74 -3.68
CA ILE A 83 8.53 -9.91 -2.52
C ILE A 83 8.52 -8.42 -2.88
N TRP A 84 9.47 -7.94 -3.68
CA TRP A 84 9.44 -6.55 -4.16
C TRP A 84 8.21 -6.27 -5.02
N ILE A 85 7.82 -7.21 -5.90
CA ILE A 85 6.60 -7.09 -6.70
C ILE A 85 5.36 -6.99 -5.80
N ILE A 86 5.22 -7.89 -4.81
CA ILE A 86 4.10 -7.83 -3.85
C ILE A 86 4.12 -6.49 -3.11
N THR A 87 5.29 -6.01 -2.70
CA THR A 87 5.44 -4.71 -2.01
C THR A 87 4.93 -3.55 -2.87
N LEU A 88 5.41 -3.45 -4.11
CA LEU A 88 5.03 -2.39 -5.04
C LEU A 88 3.55 -2.47 -5.40
N PHE A 89 3.02 -3.67 -5.59
CA PHE A 89 1.60 -3.89 -5.85
C PHE A 89 0.74 -3.42 -4.67
N THR A 90 1.09 -3.81 -3.44
CA THR A 90 0.40 -3.38 -2.22
C THR A 90 0.40 -1.86 -2.07
N ILE A 91 1.55 -1.22 -2.30
CA ILE A 91 1.68 0.25 -2.26
C ILE A 91 0.76 0.90 -3.30
N SER A 92 0.84 0.42 -4.54
CA SER A 92 0.08 0.97 -5.66
C SER A 92 -1.42 0.82 -5.43
N PHE A 93 -1.85 -0.34 -4.92
CA PHE A 93 -3.25 -0.59 -4.59
C PHE A 93 -3.77 0.35 -3.50
N ILE A 94 -3.00 0.56 -2.43
CA ILE A 94 -3.40 1.45 -1.34
C ILE A 94 -3.50 2.90 -1.85
N LEU A 95 -2.49 3.39 -2.56
CA LEU A 95 -2.50 4.74 -3.14
C LEU A 95 -3.66 4.94 -4.11
N TYR A 96 -3.84 3.99 -5.03
CA TYR A 96 -4.93 4.03 -6.00
C TYR A 96 -6.30 4.01 -5.32
N GLY A 97 -6.48 3.17 -4.30
CA GLY A 97 -7.70 3.13 -3.51
C GLY A 97 -8.00 4.47 -2.85
N TYR A 98 -7.02 5.11 -2.22
CA TYR A 98 -7.22 6.42 -1.60
C TYR A 98 -7.48 7.53 -2.62
N LEU A 99 -6.78 7.51 -3.76
CA LEU A 99 -7.03 8.43 -4.87
C LEU A 99 -8.48 8.30 -5.37
N GLY A 100 -8.93 7.08 -5.67
CA GLY A 100 -10.30 6.84 -6.13
C GLY A 100 -11.36 7.23 -5.09
N MET A 101 -11.09 6.96 -3.80
CA MET A 101 -12.00 7.32 -2.70
C MET A 101 -12.18 8.84 -2.55
N GLN A 102 -11.14 9.63 -2.85
CA GLN A 102 -11.11 11.08 -2.63
C GLN A 102 -11.28 11.89 -3.91
N HIS A 103 -11.30 11.26 -5.09
CA HIS A 103 -11.32 11.94 -6.38
C HIS A 103 -12.50 12.91 -6.51
N SER A 104 -13.70 12.49 -6.10
CA SER A 104 -14.91 13.30 -6.16
C SER A 104 -14.92 14.52 -5.23
N LEU A 105 -13.96 14.63 -4.30
CA LEU A 105 -13.78 15.85 -3.51
C LEU A 105 -13.17 17.00 -4.32
N PHE A 106 -12.64 16.70 -5.50
CA PHE A 106 -11.96 17.65 -6.39
C PHE A 106 -12.59 17.72 -7.78
N THR A 107 -13.80 17.16 -7.96
CA THR A 107 -14.60 17.22 -9.19
C THR A 107 -16.05 17.56 -8.85
N ASP A 108 -16.89 17.74 -9.88
CA ASP A 108 -18.34 17.99 -9.70
C ASP A 108 -19.14 16.73 -9.27
N GLU A 109 -18.45 15.61 -9.00
CA GLU A 109 -19.08 14.35 -8.61
C GLU A 109 -19.52 14.33 -7.14
N HIS A 110 -20.61 13.62 -6.86
CA HIS A 110 -21.09 13.49 -5.49
C HIS A 110 -20.23 12.50 -4.69
N THR A 111 -19.70 12.96 -3.55
CA THR A 111 -19.02 12.07 -2.60
C THR A 111 -20.04 11.33 -1.74
N SER A 112 -20.04 9.99 -1.82
CA SER A 112 -20.87 9.16 -0.94
C SER A 112 -20.37 9.19 0.51
N SER A 113 -21.29 9.20 1.48
CA SER A 113 -20.95 9.05 2.90
C SER A 113 -20.33 7.68 3.23
N THR A 114 -20.55 6.67 2.38
CA THR A 114 -19.91 5.35 2.51
C THR A 114 -18.43 5.34 2.10
N SER A 115 -17.93 6.36 1.40
CA SER A 115 -16.52 6.46 0.99
C SER A 115 -15.57 6.49 2.20
N ALA A 116 -16.02 7.01 3.35
CA ALA A 116 -15.22 7.02 4.57
C ALA A 116 -14.88 5.61 5.08
N LEU A 117 -15.73 4.61 4.84
CA LEU A 117 -15.44 3.21 5.20
C LEU A 117 -14.30 2.63 4.35
N ALA A 118 -14.04 3.18 3.16
CA ALA A 118 -12.95 2.71 2.31
C ALA A 118 -11.57 2.94 2.96
N LEU A 119 -11.43 3.91 3.88
CA LEU A 119 -10.21 4.10 4.69
C LEU A 119 -9.81 2.82 5.45
N ILE A 120 -10.79 2.03 5.87
CA ILE A 120 -10.59 0.77 6.59
C ILE A 120 -10.44 -0.39 5.60
N TRP A 121 -11.33 -0.47 4.61
CA TRP A 121 -11.38 -1.60 3.69
C TRP A 121 -10.21 -1.67 2.70
N ILE A 122 -9.68 -0.54 2.24
CA ILE A 122 -8.54 -0.52 1.30
C ILE A 122 -7.33 -1.27 1.89
N PRO A 123 -6.86 -0.96 3.12
CA PRO A 123 -5.81 -1.76 3.77
C PRO A 123 -6.15 -3.24 3.97
N ILE A 124 -7.40 -3.58 4.25
CA ILE A 124 -7.84 -4.98 4.44
C ILE A 124 -7.72 -5.75 3.12
N TRP A 125 -8.19 -5.17 2.01
CA TRP A 125 -8.04 -5.76 0.68
C TRP A 125 -6.57 -5.87 0.28
N ALA A 126 -5.76 -4.85 0.57
CA ALA A 126 -4.32 -4.88 0.35
C ALA A 126 -3.65 -6.05 1.12
N PHE A 127 -4.07 -6.30 2.36
CA PHE A 127 -3.61 -7.44 3.15
C PHE A 127 -3.98 -8.78 2.49
N LEU A 128 -5.22 -8.93 2.00
CA LEU A 128 -5.63 -10.14 1.29
C LEU A 128 -4.76 -10.37 0.04
N PHE A 129 -4.43 -9.30 -0.71
CA PHE A 129 -3.51 -9.41 -1.84
C PHE A 129 -2.09 -9.79 -1.42
N VAL A 130 -1.60 -9.30 -0.27
CA VAL A 130 -0.32 -9.77 0.29
C VAL A 130 -0.37 -11.27 0.57
N VAL A 131 -1.45 -11.77 1.16
CA VAL A 131 -1.62 -13.20 1.44
C VAL A 131 -1.63 -14.02 0.15
N VAL A 132 -2.46 -13.64 -0.82
CA VAL A 132 -2.57 -14.33 -2.12
C VAL A 132 -1.23 -14.29 -2.85
N GLY A 133 -0.58 -13.13 -2.91
CA GLY A 133 0.73 -12.95 -3.53
C GLY A 133 1.81 -13.79 -2.85
N ALA A 134 1.81 -13.87 -1.52
CA ALA A 134 2.73 -14.70 -0.76
C ALA A 134 2.54 -16.20 -1.07
N VAL A 135 1.29 -16.68 -1.09
CA VAL A 135 0.96 -18.06 -1.45
C VAL A 135 1.40 -18.36 -2.88
N ALA A 136 1.07 -17.49 -3.84
CA ALA A 136 1.48 -17.63 -5.23
C ALA A 136 3.00 -17.69 -5.36
N LEU A 137 3.73 -16.82 -4.67
CA LEU A 137 5.19 -16.81 -4.70
C LEU A 137 5.81 -18.08 -4.13
N VAL A 138 5.24 -18.65 -3.06
CA VAL A 138 5.67 -19.95 -2.53
C VAL A 138 5.47 -21.05 -3.55
N VAL A 139 4.31 -21.09 -4.22
CA VAL A 139 4.01 -22.09 -5.26
C VAL A 139 4.99 -21.96 -6.43
N VAL A 140 5.16 -20.75 -6.97
CA VAL A 140 6.09 -20.48 -8.07
C VAL A 140 7.53 -20.86 -7.70
N SER A 141 7.96 -20.52 -6.48
CA SER A 141 9.31 -20.85 -6.00
C SER A 141 9.51 -22.37 -5.90
N LYS A 142 8.50 -23.12 -5.43
CA LYS A 142 8.56 -24.59 -5.38
C LYS A 142 8.64 -25.21 -6.77
N ILE A 143 7.82 -24.72 -7.70
CA ILE A 143 7.82 -25.19 -9.10
C ILE A 143 9.19 -24.93 -9.74
N ALA A 144 9.73 -23.72 -9.58
CA ALA A 144 11.03 -23.36 -10.14
C ALA A 144 12.16 -24.26 -9.61
N ASN A 145 12.18 -24.53 -8.30
CA ASN A 145 13.18 -25.42 -7.70
C ASN A 145 13.05 -26.86 -8.21
N PHE A 146 11.83 -27.37 -8.38
CA PHE A 146 11.60 -28.72 -8.91
C PHE A 146 12.18 -28.91 -10.31
N PHE A 147 12.02 -27.91 -11.19
CA PHE A 147 12.59 -27.96 -12.53
C PHE A 147 14.13 -27.84 -12.51
N GLN A 148 14.70 -27.04 -11.61
CA GLN A 148 16.15 -26.92 -11.46
C GLN A 148 16.80 -28.20 -10.95
N THR A 149 16.12 -28.99 -10.10
CA THR A 149 16.66 -30.27 -9.61
C THR A 149 16.60 -31.41 -10.62
N ARG A 150 15.91 -31.22 -11.75
CA ARG A 150 15.75 -32.25 -12.80
C ARG A 150 16.59 -32.00 -14.05
N ALA A 151 17.21 -30.83 -14.17
CA ALA A 151 18.15 -30.47 -15.23
C ALA A 151 19.58 -30.76 -14.79
#